data_AF-X1F087-F1
#
_entry.id   AF-X1F087-F1
#
_cell.length_a   1.000
_cell.length_b   1.000
_cell.length_c   1.000
_cell.angle_alpha   90.00
_cell.angle_beta   90.00
_cell.angle_gamma   90.00
#
_symmetry.space_group_name_H-M   'P 1'
#
loop_
_entity.id
_entity.type
_entity.pdbx_description
1 polymer ?
#
loop_
_entity_poly.entity_id
_entity_poly.type
_entity_poly.pdbx_seq_one_letter_code
_entity_poly.pdbx_strand_id
1 'polypeptide(L)'
;MIFIGGSCVGYGNTTPETTVNEIRFVIKTDIHSAHNWEWVDKSLASRTKMIINVESHTRGWDKGWESEANLRSFTESILTTLIAKAYNKYGITLGKLKRFCRTTFDNEANEIYSPYEYGYYLDIFYSQVGGRFDIGAGNFGNNRKDYYEYICRVHKTSFSVLDIHMQNGWETKSKIIDNAKWYRELATKYVKRLSCTEANDTENNIWTASGFDILHYQLVKAIEIGCEDFCTIFIKQPNDGRGA
;
A
#
# COMPACT_ATOMS: atom_id res chain seq x y z
N MET A 1 10.38 -15.42 -2.30
CA MET A 1 11.14 -14.37 -1.58
C MET A 1 10.19 -13.20 -1.44
N ILE A 2 9.95 -12.70 -0.23
CA ILE A 2 9.07 -11.56 0.06
C ILE A 2 9.93 -10.30 0.19
N PHE A 3 9.43 -9.14 -0.24
CA PHE A 3 10.08 -7.85 0.02
C PHE A 3 9.62 -7.30 1.37
N ILE A 4 10.55 -6.90 2.22
CA ILE A 4 10.28 -6.30 3.53
C ILE A 4 10.42 -4.79 3.38
N GLY A 5 9.41 -4.04 3.82
CA GLY A 5 9.32 -2.61 3.55
C GLY A 5 8.88 -1.75 4.72
N GLY A 6 9.08 -0.44 4.57
CA GLY A 6 8.34 0.56 5.34
C GLY A 6 7.03 0.88 4.62
N SER A 7 5.92 0.89 5.37
CA SER A 7 4.70 1.57 4.92
C SER A 7 4.77 3.04 5.31
N CYS A 8 4.09 3.91 4.57
CA CYS A 8 4.08 5.36 4.82
C CYS A 8 5.50 5.96 4.88
N VAL A 9 6.38 5.62 3.93
CA VAL A 9 7.77 6.11 3.92
C VAL A 9 7.73 7.64 3.77
N GLY A 10 7.90 8.32 4.90
CA GLY A 10 7.25 9.59 5.20
C GLY A 10 7.22 9.88 6.71
N TYR A 11 6.85 8.86 7.48
CA TYR A 11 6.71 8.90 8.95
C TYR A 11 7.66 7.95 9.71
N GLY A 12 8.42 7.11 8.99
CA GLY A 12 9.34 6.11 9.56
C GLY A 12 10.72 6.09 8.88
N ASN A 13 11.72 5.59 9.60
CA ASN A 13 13.07 5.39 9.06
C ASN A 13 13.14 4.07 8.28
N THR A 14 13.61 4.11 7.03
CA THR A 14 14.02 2.89 6.31
C THR A 14 15.39 2.42 6.81
N THR A 15 15.58 1.13 6.97
CA THR A 15 16.89 0.52 7.27
C THR A 15 17.52 -0.04 5.98
N PRO A 16 18.83 -0.36 5.94
CA PRO A 16 19.45 -1.01 4.78
C PRO A 16 18.77 -2.31 4.33
N GLU A 17 18.03 -2.96 5.21
CA GLU A 17 17.26 -4.18 4.95
C GLU A 17 15.88 -3.90 4.29
N THR A 18 15.50 -2.62 4.14
CA THR A 18 14.27 -2.21 3.46
C THR A 18 14.42 -2.44 1.95
N THR A 19 13.60 -3.32 1.41
CA THR A 19 13.64 -3.77 0.00
C THR A 19 12.42 -3.32 -0.81
N VAL A 20 11.40 -2.77 -0.16
CA VAL A 20 10.26 -2.08 -0.79
C VAL A 20 9.88 -0.82 0.00
N ASN A 21 9.54 0.25 -0.69
CA ASN A 21 9.06 1.51 -0.12
C ASN A 21 7.64 1.79 -0.60
N GLU A 22 6.69 1.90 0.31
CA GLU A 22 5.38 2.48 0.01
C GLU A 22 5.44 4.01 0.18
N ILE A 23 5.30 4.73 -0.92
CA ILE A 23 5.41 6.18 -0.98
C ILE A 23 4.03 6.75 -1.31
N ARG A 24 3.51 7.57 -0.40
CA ARG A 24 2.15 8.13 -0.48
C ARG A 24 2.17 9.50 -1.11
N PHE A 25 1.21 9.77 -1.99
CA PHE A 25 0.94 11.09 -2.51
C PHE A 25 -0.51 11.42 -2.22
N VAL A 26 -0.72 12.36 -1.30
CA VAL A 26 -2.04 12.85 -0.91
C VAL A 26 -2.39 14.12 -1.70
N ILE A 27 -3.54 14.15 -2.37
CA ILE A 27 -3.92 15.26 -3.27
C ILE A 27 -3.92 16.64 -2.61
N LYS A 28 -4.33 16.74 -1.33
CA LYS A 28 -4.47 18.02 -0.62
C LYS A 28 -3.18 18.55 0.02
N THR A 29 -2.20 17.68 0.26
CA THR A 29 -0.96 18.05 0.98
C THR A 29 0.31 17.88 0.14
N ASP A 30 0.30 16.98 -0.85
CA ASP A 30 1.55 16.41 -1.40
C ASP A 30 1.78 16.62 -2.89
N ILE A 31 0.99 17.45 -3.59
CA ILE A 31 1.28 17.78 -5.02
C ILE A 31 2.73 18.28 -5.19
N HIS A 32 3.33 18.83 -4.13
CA HIS A 32 4.72 19.30 -4.10
C HIS A 32 5.55 18.83 -2.90
N SER A 33 5.16 17.75 -2.19
CA SER A 33 5.93 17.30 -1.03
C SER A 33 7.34 16.85 -1.47
N ALA A 34 8.34 17.69 -1.19
CA ALA A 34 9.74 17.39 -1.47
C ALA A 34 10.18 16.07 -0.82
N HIS A 35 9.55 15.72 0.30
CA HIS A 35 9.84 14.52 1.06
C HIS A 35 9.49 13.23 0.31
N ASN A 36 8.29 13.13 -0.26
CA ASN A 36 7.88 11.92 -0.99
C ASN A 36 8.73 11.74 -2.26
N TRP A 37 9.06 12.84 -2.94
CA TRP A 37 9.94 12.82 -4.10
C TRP A 37 11.41 12.50 -3.74
N GLU A 38 11.88 12.82 -2.53
CA GLU A 38 13.19 12.40 -2.03
C GLU A 38 13.26 10.87 -1.90
N TRP A 39 12.20 10.23 -1.40
CA TRP A 39 12.11 8.77 -1.32
C TRP A 39 11.99 8.09 -2.67
N VAL A 40 11.31 8.72 -3.63
CA VAL A 40 11.33 8.29 -5.03
C VAL A 40 12.75 8.33 -5.57
N ASP A 41 13.48 9.43 -5.35
CA ASP A 41 14.86 9.58 -5.79
C ASP A 41 15.79 8.52 -5.17
N LYS A 42 15.69 8.28 -3.86
CA LYS A 42 16.45 7.22 -3.17
C LYS A 42 16.15 5.84 -3.76
N SER A 43 14.88 5.53 -3.98
CA SER A 43 14.44 4.23 -4.51
C SER A 43 14.88 4.02 -5.96
N LEU A 44 14.84 5.08 -6.79
CA LEU A 44 15.35 5.02 -8.16
C LEU A 44 16.88 4.84 -8.21
N ALA A 45 17.63 5.53 -7.35
CA ALA A 45 19.08 5.43 -7.29
C ALA A 45 19.55 4.03 -6.85
N SER A 46 18.86 3.46 -5.86
CA SER A 46 19.18 2.13 -5.29
C SER A 46 18.48 0.96 -5.98
N ARG A 47 17.51 1.24 -6.87
CA ARG A 47 16.59 0.26 -7.48
C ARG A 47 15.78 -0.54 -6.45
N THR A 48 15.46 0.07 -5.32
CA THR A 48 14.52 -0.47 -4.33
C THR A 48 13.11 -0.50 -4.91
N LYS A 49 12.34 -1.56 -4.60
CA LYS A 49 10.95 -1.68 -5.08
C LYS A 49 10.11 -0.51 -4.52
N MET A 50 9.17 0.00 -5.31
CA MET A 50 8.27 1.07 -4.94
C MET A 50 6.82 0.65 -5.10
N ILE A 51 6.00 1.07 -4.13
CA ILE A 51 4.55 1.08 -4.19
C ILE A 51 4.14 2.55 -4.12
N ILE A 52 3.65 3.10 -5.23
CA ILE A 52 3.18 4.49 -5.28
C ILE A 52 1.70 4.50 -4.91
N ASN A 53 1.38 4.95 -3.71
CA ASN A 53 0.01 5.06 -3.22
C ASN A 53 -0.55 6.45 -3.59
N VAL A 54 -1.65 6.45 -4.35
CA VAL A 54 -2.34 7.68 -4.78
C VAL A 54 -3.57 7.82 -3.90
N GLU A 55 -3.53 8.82 -3.02
CA GLU A 55 -4.40 8.90 -1.85
C GLU A 55 -5.26 10.18 -1.87
N SER A 56 -6.52 10.02 -1.50
CA SER A 56 -7.49 11.13 -1.50
C SER A 56 -7.41 12.01 -0.27
N HIS A 57 -6.87 11.52 0.84
CA HIS A 57 -6.93 12.20 2.13
C HIS A 57 -5.80 11.81 3.09
N THR A 58 -5.74 12.50 4.23
CA THR A 58 -4.93 12.12 5.40
C THR A 58 -5.69 12.51 6.67
N ARG A 59 -5.22 12.11 7.86
CA ARG A 59 -5.92 12.35 9.15
C ARG A 59 -6.28 13.83 9.33
N GLY A 60 -7.56 14.12 9.55
CA GLY A 60 -8.07 15.46 9.86
C GLY A 60 -8.55 16.31 8.66
N TRP A 61 -8.64 15.73 7.46
CA TRP A 61 -9.10 16.41 6.24
C TRP A 61 -10.39 15.79 5.71
N ASP A 62 -11.12 16.53 4.87
CA ASP A 62 -12.28 16.00 4.14
C ASP A 62 -11.89 14.72 3.39
N LYS A 63 -12.62 13.64 3.67
CA LYS A 63 -12.31 12.31 3.14
C LYS A 63 -12.81 12.18 1.70
N GLY A 64 -11.94 11.72 0.80
CA GLY A 64 -12.29 11.26 -0.54
C GLY A 64 -12.02 12.24 -1.69
N TRP A 65 -11.99 11.69 -2.92
CA TRP A 65 -11.88 12.44 -4.17
C TRP A 65 -13.04 13.40 -4.42
N GLU A 66 -12.73 14.69 -4.58
CA GLU A 66 -13.72 15.75 -4.85
C GLU A 66 -14.43 15.60 -6.21
N SER A 67 -13.74 15.04 -7.20
CA SER A 67 -14.30 14.72 -8.51
C SER A 67 -13.46 13.69 -9.27
N GLU A 68 -14.07 13.05 -10.28
CA GLU A 68 -13.36 12.21 -11.25
C GLU A 68 -12.20 12.98 -11.93
N ALA A 69 -12.44 14.25 -12.28
CA ALA A 69 -11.43 15.09 -12.93
C ALA A 69 -10.20 15.29 -12.03
N ASN A 70 -10.39 15.42 -10.72
CA ASN A 70 -9.29 15.58 -9.77
C ASN A 70 -8.49 14.30 -9.58
N LEU A 71 -9.14 13.15 -9.45
CA LEU A 71 -8.44 11.86 -9.43
C LEU A 71 -7.59 11.66 -10.69
N ARG A 72 -8.16 11.96 -11.87
CA ARG A 72 -7.45 11.82 -13.15
C ARG A 72 -6.24 12.72 -13.24
N SER A 73 -6.41 14.02 -13.02
CA SER A 73 -5.32 15.00 -13.16
C SER A 73 -4.21 14.76 -12.15
N PHE A 74 -4.55 14.40 -10.91
CA PHE A 74 -3.55 14.12 -9.87
C PHE A 74 -2.77 12.85 -10.17
N THR A 75 -3.45 11.77 -10.55
CA THR A 75 -2.81 10.51 -10.97
C THR A 75 -1.86 10.75 -12.14
N GLU A 76 -2.31 11.48 -13.17
CA GLU A 76 -1.49 11.77 -14.35
C GLU A 76 -0.24 12.58 -14.00
N SER A 77 -0.38 13.59 -13.14
CA SER A 77 0.73 14.43 -12.67
C SER A 77 1.82 13.61 -11.99
N ILE A 78 1.44 12.71 -11.06
CA ILE A 78 2.38 11.84 -10.36
C ILE A 78 3.10 10.92 -11.35
N LEU A 79 2.34 10.24 -12.21
CA LEU A 79 2.92 9.24 -13.11
C LEU A 79 3.82 9.85 -14.17
N THR A 80 3.42 10.97 -14.77
CA THR A 80 4.27 11.69 -15.73
C THR A 80 5.55 12.20 -15.07
N THR A 81 5.47 12.74 -13.85
CA THR A 81 6.64 13.20 -13.10
C THR A 81 7.57 12.04 -12.75
N LEU A 82 7.04 10.93 -12.25
CA LEU A 82 7.82 9.73 -11.91
C LEU A 82 8.56 9.17 -13.13
N ILE A 83 7.86 9.01 -14.26
CA ILE A 83 8.42 8.48 -15.50
C ILE A 83 9.52 9.41 -16.03
N ALA A 84 9.24 10.72 -16.10
CA ALA A 84 10.21 11.70 -16.56
C ALA A 84 11.46 11.72 -15.66
N LYS A 85 11.27 11.67 -14.34
CA LYS A 85 12.38 11.64 -13.37
C LYS A 85 13.23 10.38 -13.52
N ALA A 86 12.60 9.21 -13.60
CA ALA A 86 13.27 7.92 -13.78
C ALA A 86 14.14 7.91 -15.05
N TYR A 87 13.60 8.42 -16.16
CA TYR A 87 14.33 8.47 -17.43
C TYR A 87 15.42 9.54 -17.43
N ASN A 88 15.07 10.80 -17.16
CA ASN A 88 15.97 11.94 -17.34
C ASN A 88 17.13 11.94 -16.34
N LYS A 89 16.89 11.52 -15.08
CA LYS A 89 17.89 11.57 -14.01
C LYS A 89 18.65 10.26 -13.82
N TYR A 90 18.01 9.12 -14.10
CA TYR A 90 18.57 7.80 -13.80
C TYR A 90 18.71 6.87 -15.01
N GLY A 91 18.28 7.29 -16.21
CA GLY A 91 18.33 6.45 -17.41
C GLY A 91 17.43 5.21 -17.34
N ILE A 92 16.39 5.23 -16.50
CA ILE A 92 15.47 4.11 -16.29
C ILE A 92 14.26 4.30 -17.20
N THR A 93 14.21 3.52 -18.28
CA THR A 93 13.06 3.45 -19.19
C THR A 93 11.80 2.94 -18.47
N LEU A 94 10.61 3.30 -18.95
CA LEU A 94 9.33 2.79 -18.41
C LEU A 94 9.31 1.26 -18.27
N GLY A 95 9.74 0.50 -19.28
CA GLY A 95 9.77 -0.96 -19.22
C GLY A 95 10.68 -1.55 -18.12
N LYS A 96 11.72 -0.82 -17.70
CA LYS A 96 12.57 -1.19 -16.55
C LYS A 96 11.92 -0.75 -15.24
N LEU A 97 11.37 0.46 -15.19
CA LEU A 97 10.69 1.01 -14.02
C LEU A 97 9.54 0.09 -13.56
N LYS A 98 8.74 -0.41 -14.51
CA LYS A 98 7.64 -1.35 -14.25
C LYS A 98 8.03 -2.64 -13.52
N ARG A 99 9.31 -3.04 -13.55
CA ARG A 99 9.77 -4.28 -12.89
C ARG A 99 9.90 -4.14 -11.38
N PHE A 100 9.99 -2.92 -10.88
CA PHE A 100 10.17 -2.65 -9.45
C PHE A 100 9.27 -1.51 -8.96
N CYS A 101 8.28 -1.09 -9.75
CA CYS A 101 7.33 -0.05 -9.37
C CYS A 101 5.91 -0.50 -9.72
N ARG A 102 5.01 -0.42 -8.73
CA ARG A 102 3.57 -0.55 -8.92
C ARG A 102 2.86 0.64 -8.30
N THR A 103 1.61 0.85 -8.65
CA THR A 103 0.75 1.82 -7.99
C THR A 103 -0.30 1.12 -7.15
N THR A 104 -0.83 1.81 -6.15
CA THR A 104 -1.98 1.35 -5.39
C THR A 104 -2.99 2.46 -5.19
N PHE A 105 -4.27 2.10 -5.15
CA PHE A 105 -5.37 3.04 -5.11
C PHE A 105 -5.91 3.21 -3.69
N ASP A 106 -5.69 4.41 -3.16
CA ASP A 106 -6.22 4.97 -1.92
C ASP A 106 -5.93 4.15 -0.65
N ASN A 107 -5.63 4.84 0.45
CA ASN A 107 -5.32 4.18 1.72
C ASN A 107 -6.55 4.16 2.62
N GLU A 108 -6.79 3.04 3.30
CA GLU A 108 -7.88 2.86 4.27
C GLU A 108 -9.25 3.30 3.72
N ALA A 109 -9.44 3.12 2.42
CA ALA A 109 -10.52 3.72 1.65
C ALA A 109 -11.93 3.30 2.11
N ASN A 110 -12.01 2.17 2.83
CA ASN A 110 -13.24 1.66 3.45
C ASN A 110 -13.77 2.53 4.60
N GLU A 111 -13.00 3.52 5.06
CA GLU A 111 -13.46 4.53 6.02
C GLU A 111 -14.14 5.73 5.35
N ILE A 112 -14.11 5.78 4.02
CA ILE A 112 -14.60 6.89 3.20
C ILE A 112 -15.75 6.41 2.32
N TYR A 113 -15.54 5.28 1.66
CA TYR A 113 -16.37 4.81 0.57
C TYR A 113 -17.15 3.57 0.96
N SER A 114 -18.35 3.46 0.41
CA SER A 114 -18.98 2.15 0.18
C SER A 114 -18.14 1.32 -0.82
N PRO A 115 -18.32 -0.01 -0.89
CA PRO A 115 -17.55 -0.82 -1.84
C PRO A 115 -17.88 -0.47 -3.30
N TYR A 116 -19.10 0.03 -3.57
CA TYR A 116 -19.52 0.50 -4.89
C TYR A 116 -18.75 1.77 -5.30
N GLU A 117 -18.68 2.77 -4.42
CA GLU A 117 -17.94 4.01 -4.69
C GLU A 117 -16.45 3.74 -4.87
N TYR A 118 -15.86 2.90 -4.01
CA TYR A 118 -14.47 2.48 -4.16
C TYR A 118 -14.22 1.84 -5.53
N GLY A 119 -15.10 0.92 -5.96
CA GLY A 119 -15.03 0.28 -7.26
C GLY A 119 -15.12 1.26 -8.44
N TYR A 120 -16.04 2.23 -8.37
CA TYR A 120 -16.18 3.28 -9.37
C TYR A 120 -14.89 4.10 -9.53
N TYR A 121 -14.30 4.57 -8.43
CA TYR A 121 -13.04 5.33 -8.49
C TYR A 121 -11.84 4.45 -8.89
N LEU A 122 -11.83 3.18 -8.51
CA LEU A 122 -10.81 2.22 -8.94
C LEU A 122 -10.80 2.06 -10.47
N ASP A 123 -11.97 2.01 -11.11
CA ASP A 123 -12.06 1.93 -12.59
C ASP A 123 -11.53 3.21 -13.27
N ILE A 124 -11.81 4.37 -12.67
CA ILE A 124 -11.23 5.65 -13.13
C ILE A 124 -9.72 5.62 -13.00
N PHE A 125 -9.20 5.22 -11.84
CA PHE A 125 -7.77 5.08 -11.59
C PHE A 125 -7.13 4.11 -12.60
N TYR A 126 -7.73 2.94 -12.82
CA TYR A 126 -7.30 1.98 -13.82
C TYR A 126 -7.24 2.58 -15.22
N SER A 127 -8.23 3.37 -15.64
CA SER A 127 -8.23 4.01 -16.96
C SER A 127 -7.10 5.03 -17.14
N GLN A 128 -6.54 5.55 -16.04
CA GLN A 128 -5.34 6.39 -16.09
C GLN A 128 -4.08 5.54 -16.05
N VAL A 129 -3.95 4.62 -15.11
CA VAL A 129 -2.69 3.87 -14.90
C VAL A 129 -2.48 2.75 -15.92
N GLY A 130 -3.56 2.20 -16.47
CA GLY A 130 -3.59 1.02 -17.32
C GLY A 130 -2.51 1.01 -18.40
N GLY A 131 -1.76 -0.08 -18.46
CA GLY A 131 -0.63 -0.24 -19.40
C GLY A 131 0.69 0.38 -18.94
N ARG A 132 0.67 1.34 -18.01
CA ARG A 132 1.89 2.00 -17.48
C ARG A 132 2.45 1.27 -16.28
N PHE A 133 1.63 0.85 -15.32
CA PHE A 133 2.06 0.13 -14.11
C PHE A 133 1.07 -0.97 -13.74
N ASP A 134 1.53 -1.92 -12.92
CA ASP A 134 0.61 -2.80 -12.20
C ASP A 134 -0.13 -2.00 -11.13
N ILE A 135 -1.38 -2.38 -10.90
CA ILE A 135 -2.28 -1.71 -9.96
C ILE A 135 -2.61 -2.67 -8.82
N GLY A 136 -2.37 -2.22 -7.60
CA GLY A 136 -2.92 -2.78 -6.39
C GLY A 136 -4.24 -2.12 -6.00
N ALA A 137 -5.15 -2.90 -5.43
CA ALA A 137 -6.41 -2.45 -4.87
C ALA A 137 -6.71 -3.19 -3.57
N GLY A 138 -7.47 -2.53 -2.69
CA GLY A 138 -7.61 -2.92 -1.29
C GLY A 138 -7.12 -1.79 -0.39
N ASN A 139 -6.09 -2.07 0.41
CA ASN A 139 -5.59 -1.18 1.48
C ASN A 139 -6.67 -0.82 2.49
N PHE A 140 -7.60 -1.73 2.79
CA PHE A 140 -8.61 -1.43 3.78
C PHE A 140 -8.02 -1.51 5.19
N GLY A 141 -8.29 -0.52 6.04
CA GLY A 141 -7.75 -0.40 7.41
C GLY A 141 -8.24 -1.47 8.39
N ASN A 142 -9.08 -2.39 7.93
CA ASN A 142 -9.54 -3.56 8.67
C ASN A 142 -9.90 -4.70 7.71
N ASN A 143 -10.20 -5.86 8.30
CA ASN A 143 -10.50 -7.11 7.59
C ASN A 143 -11.88 -7.12 6.86
N ARG A 144 -12.06 -6.25 5.85
CA ARG A 144 -13.28 -6.07 5.04
C ARG A 144 -13.44 -7.12 3.96
N LYS A 145 -13.67 -8.36 4.38
CA LYS A 145 -13.88 -9.51 3.46
C LYS A 145 -14.94 -9.22 2.40
N ASP A 146 -16.01 -8.52 2.79
CA ASP A 146 -17.09 -8.06 1.91
C ASP A 146 -16.59 -7.11 0.80
N TYR A 147 -15.72 -6.16 1.14
CA TYR A 147 -15.18 -5.21 0.15
C TYR A 147 -14.21 -5.90 -0.80
N TYR A 148 -13.31 -6.74 -0.26
CA TYR A 148 -12.35 -7.49 -1.08
C TYR A 148 -13.05 -8.43 -2.06
N GLU A 149 -14.09 -9.15 -1.62
CA GLU A 149 -14.86 -10.01 -2.53
C GLU A 149 -15.61 -9.19 -3.58
N TYR A 150 -16.19 -8.05 -3.19
CA TYR A 150 -16.86 -7.16 -4.13
C TYR A 150 -15.93 -6.68 -5.25
N ILE A 151 -14.77 -6.09 -4.91
CA ILE A 151 -13.84 -5.55 -5.92
C ILE A 151 -13.26 -6.67 -6.79
N CYS A 152 -12.98 -7.84 -6.22
CA CYS A 152 -12.51 -9.00 -6.99
C CYS A 152 -13.55 -9.49 -8.00
N ARG A 153 -14.83 -9.48 -7.62
CA ARG A 153 -15.92 -9.98 -8.44
C ARG A 153 -16.33 -9.00 -9.53
N VAL A 154 -16.51 -7.73 -9.16
CA VAL A 154 -17.09 -6.70 -10.05
C VAL A 154 -16.00 -5.99 -10.86
N HIS A 155 -14.89 -5.61 -10.22
CA HIS A 155 -13.80 -4.81 -10.82
C HIS A 155 -12.58 -5.68 -11.13
N LYS A 156 -12.82 -6.94 -11.53
CA LYS A 156 -11.79 -7.98 -11.67
C LYS A 156 -10.64 -7.61 -12.63
N THR A 157 -10.86 -6.72 -13.59
CA THR A 157 -9.85 -6.30 -14.57
C THR A 157 -9.10 -5.03 -14.19
N SER A 158 -9.58 -4.31 -13.17
CA SER A 158 -9.09 -2.97 -12.82
C SER A 158 -7.84 -2.99 -11.95
N PHE A 159 -7.39 -4.17 -11.52
CA PHE A 159 -6.20 -4.35 -10.69
C PHE A 159 -5.64 -5.78 -10.80
N SER A 160 -4.36 -5.96 -10.46
CA SER A 160 -3.69 -7.27 -10.49
C SER A 160 -3.15 -7.74 -9.12
N VAL A 161 -3.09 -6.84 -8.13
CA VAL A 161 -2.60 -7.11 -6.77
C VAL A 161 -3.68 -6.80 -5.74
N LEU A 162 -3.97 -7.76 -4.86
CA LEU A 162 -4.74 -7.53 -3.64
C LEU A 162 -3.80 -7.00 -2.56
N ASP A 163 -3.94 -5.71 -2.25
CA ASP A 163 -3.22 -5.07 -1.17
C ASP A 163 -4.00 -5.22 0.14
N ILE A 164 -3.40 -5.83 1.15
CA ILE A 164 -4.04 -6.13 2.43
C ILE A 164 -3.32 -5.45 3.60
N HIS A 165 -4.10 -5.03 4.60
CA HIS A 165 -3.56 -4.60 5.89
C HIS A 165 -3.72 -5.73 6.91
N MET A 166 -2.61 -6.21 7.45
CA MET A 166 -2.55 -7.17 8.56
C MET A 166 -2.55 -6.44 9.91
N GLN A 167 -3.59 -5.64 10.14
CA GLN A 167 -3.76 -4.78 11.32
C GLN A 167 -5.02 -5.19 12.08
N ASN A 168 -6.07 -4.35 12.05
CA ASN A 168 -7.36 -4.61 12.66
C ASN A 168 -7.99 -5.91 12.09
N GLY A 169 -8.30 -6.84 12.98
CA GLY A 169 -8.74 -8.20 12.68
C GLY A 169 -7.62 -9.24 12.62
N TRP A 170 -6.35 -8.88 12.86
CA TRP A 170 -5.17 -9.76 12.79
C TRP A 170 -4.37 -9.82 14.11
N GLU A 171 -5.01 -9.55 15.24
CA GLU A 171 -4.34 -9.30 16.52
C GLU A 171 -3.92 -10.57 17.26
N THR A 172 -4.41 -11.74 16.83
CA THR A 172 -4.07 -13.03 17.45
C THR A 172 -3.64 -14.06 16.41
N LYS A 173 -2.81 -15.03 16.80
CA LYS A 173 -2.36 -16.11 15.91
C LYS A 173 -3.52 -16.86 15.24
N SER A 174 -4.63 -17.08 15.95
CA SER A 174 -5.83 -17.72 15.38
C SER A 174 -6.45 -16.87 14.28
N LYS A 175 -6.72 -15.59 14.56
CA LYS A 175 -7.27 -14.66 13.56
C LYS A 175 -6.35 -14.54 12.34
N ILE A 176 -5.03 -14.51 12.57
CA ILE A 176 -4.05 -14.46 11.48
C ILE A 176 -4.17 -15.70 10.58
N ILE A 177 -4.27 -16.91 11.16
CA ILE A 177 -4.44 -18.15 10.38
C ILE A 177 -5.72 -18.09 9.54
N ASP A 178 -6.84 -17.75 10.17
CA ASP A 178 -8.16 -17.77 9.53
C ASP A 178 -8.26 -16.75 8.38
N ASN A 179 -7.71 -15.56 8.60
CA ASN A 179 -7.70 -14.51 7.58
C ASN A 179 -6.71 -14.80 6.47
N ALA A 180 -5.48 -15.25 6.80
CA ALA A 180 -4.48 -15.61 5.79
C ALA A 180 -5.02 -16.66 4.83
N LYS A 181 -5.68 -17.71 5.36
CA LYS A 181 -6.34 -18.73 4.56
C LYS A 181 -7.38 -18.12 3.63
N TRP A 182 -8.26 -17.26 4.16
CA TRP A 182 -9.32 -16.62 3.37
C TRP A 182 -8.75 -15.75 2.23
N TYR A 183 -7.75 -14.91 2.49
CA TYR A 183 -7.13 -14.08 1.45
C TYR A 183 -6.41 -14.92 0.39
N ARG A 184 -5.76 -16.01 0.77
CA ARG A 184 -5.15 -16.96 -0.18
C ARG A 184 -6.19 -17.58 -1.10
N GLU A 185 -7.32 -18.03 -0.54
CA GLU A 185 -8.42 -18.61 -1.30
C GLU A 185 -9.05 -17.59 -2.25
N LEU A 186 -9.28 -16.36 -1.79
CA LEU A 186 -9.80 -15.27 -2.61
C LEU A 186 -8.85 -14.94 -3.77
N ALA A 187 -7.57 -14.73 -3.47
CA ALA A 187 -6.55 -14.41 -4.46
C ALA A 187 -6.42 -15.53 -5.52
N THR A 188 -6.50 -16.79 -5.09
CA THR A 188 -6.49 -17.94 -6.00
C THR A 188 -7.74 -17.95 -6.89
N LYS A 189 -8.93 -17.77 -6.30
CA LYS A 189 -10.23 -17.76 -7.01
C LYS A 189 -10.28 -16.69 -8.11
N TYR A 190 -9.71 -15.51 -7.85
CA TYR A 190 -9.76 -14.36 -8.78
C TYR A 190 -8.44 -14.06 -9.49
N VAL A 191 -7.46 -14.98 -9.40
CA VAL A 191 -6.14 -14.89 -10.05
C VAL A 191 -5.45 -13.55 -9.74
N LYS A 192 -5.32 -13.25 -8.45
CA LYS A 192 -4.67 -12.04 -7.93
C LYS A 192 -3.35 -12.39 -7.27
N ARG A 193 -2.39 -11.49 -7.36
CA ARG A 193 -1.22 -11.50 -6.46
C ARG A 193 -1.64 -10.91 -5.12
N LEU A 194 -0.91 -11.23 -4.05
CA LEU A 194 -1.14 -10.68 -2.72
C LEU A 194 0.03 -9.80 -2.31
N SER A 195 -0.25 -8.74 -1.58
CA SER A 195 0.75 -7.88 -0.96
C SER A 195 0.24 -7.39 0.38
N CYS A 196 1.07 -7.47 1.41
CA CYS A 196 0.79 -6.81 2.68
C CYS A 196 1.45 -5.42 2.66
N THR A 197 0.62 -4.39 2.48
CA THR A 197 1.03 -2.98 2.41
C THR A 197 1.10 -2.32 3.76
N GLU A 198 0.43 -2.88 4.77
CA GLU A 198 0.60 -2.50 6.17
C GLU A 198 0.44 -3.73 7.08
N ALA A 199 1.40 -3.95 7.95
CA ALA A 199 1.32 -4.88 9.06
C ALA A 199 1.55 -4.13 10.37
N ASN A 200 1.29 -4.83 11.47
CA ASN A 200 1.21 -4.31 12.82
C ASN A 200 0.02 -3.38 13.09
N ASP A 201 -0.87 -3.84 13.95
CA ASP A 201 -1.90 -2.99 14.54
C ASP A 201 -1.27 -1.89 15.40
N THR A 202 -1.79 -0.66 15.31
CA THR A 202 -1.41 0.45 16.19
C THR A 202 -1.67 0.18 17.67
N GLU A 203 -2.57 -0.75 18.00
CA GLU A 203 -2.82 -1.17 19.39
C GLU A 203 -1.83 -2.25 19.88
N ASN A 204 -1.08 -2.89 18.95
CA ASN A 204 -0.04 -3.85 19.30
C ASN A 204 1.31 -3.15 19.52
N ASN A 205 1.77 -3.14 20.76
CA ASN A 205 3.08 -2.62 21.10
C ASN A 205 4.20 -3.60 20.66
N ILE A 206 4.75 -3.38 19.46
CA ILE A 206 5.85 -4.17 18.89
C ILE A 206 7.14 -4.14 19.71
N TRP A 207 7.26 -3.21 20.66
CA TRP A 207 8.40 -3.14 21.57
C TRP A 207 8.30 -4.16 22.71
N THR A 208 7.18 -4.87 22.83
CA THR A 208 7.02 -6.00 23.75
C THR A 208 7.29 -7.33 23.06
N ALA A 209 7.72 -8.34 23.81
CA ALA A 209 7.95 -9.69 23.27
C ALA A 209 6.69 -10.28 22.63
N SER A 210 5.51 -10.03 23.22
CA SER A 210 4.23 -10.50 22.67
C SER A 210 3.84 -9.77 21.38
N GLY A 211 3.99 -8.44 21.33
CA GLY A 211 3.71 -7.68 20.11
C GLY A 211 4.66 -8.06 18.96
N PHE A 212 5.94 -8.24 19.27
CA PHE A 212 6.93 -8.71 18.30
C PHE A 212 6.63 -10.14 17.80
N ASP A 213 6.23 -11.06 18.69
CA ASP A 213 5.82 -12.42 18.30
C ASP A 213 4.61 -12.43 17.35
N ILE A 214 3.63 -11.55 17.59
CA ILE A 214 2.49 -11.38 16.67
C ILE A 214 2.95 -10.85 15.30
N LEU A 215 3.76 -9.79 15.25
CA LEU A 215 4.27 -9.23 13.99
C LEU A 215 5.10 -10.26 13.21
N HIS A 216 5.99 -10.99 13.90
CA HIS A 216 6.76 -12.06 13.29
C HIS A 216 5.85 -13.17 12.74
N TYR A 217 4.79 -13.52 13.47
CA TYR A 217 3.80 -14.49 12.99
C TYR A 217 3.02 -13.99 11.77
N GLN A 218 2.69 -12.70 11.69
CA GLN A 218 2.12 -12.08 10.50
C GLN A 218 3.07 -12.20 9.30
N LEU A 219 4.36 -11.92 9.47
CA LEU A 219 5.37 -12.06 8.41
C LEU A 219 5.46 -13.52 7.91
N VAL A 220 5.56 -14.49 8.82
CA VAL A 220 5.59 -15.92 8.45
C VAL A 220 4.36 -16.30 7.64
N LYS A 221 3.18 -15.81 8.04
CA LYS A 221 1.92 -16.11 7.33
C LYS A 221 1.80 -15.39 6.00
N ALA A 222 2.29 -14.16 5.88
CA ALA A 222 2.38 -13.45 4.60
C ALA A 222 3.25 -14.22 3.60
N ILE A 223 4.40 -14.75 4.04
CA ILE A 223 5.26 -15.61 3.21
C ILE A 223 4.52 -16.88 2.79
N GLU A 224 3.83 -17.55 3.72
CA GLU A 224 3.11 -18.81 3.46
C GLU A 224 1.98 -18.67 2.44
N ILE A 225 1.27 -17.54 2.44
CA ILE A 225 0.18 -17.27 1.49
C ILE A 225 0.65 -16.66 0.17
N GLY A 226 1.96 -16.39 0.05
CA GLY A 226 2.57 -15.89 -1.18
C GLY A 226 2.45 -14.37 -1.38
N CYS A 227 2.42 -13.59 -0.30
CA CYS A 227 2.55 -12.14 -0.41
C CYS A 227 3.89 -11.77 -1.07
N GLU A 228 3.86 -10.83 -2.00
CA GLU A 228 5.07 -10.30 -2.63
C GLU A 228 5.75 -9.22 -1.77
N ASP A 229 4.97 -8.46 -1.01
CA ASP A 229 5.45 -7.41 -0.10
C ASP A 229 4.93 -7.65 1.33
N PHE A 230 5.71 -7.19 2.31
CA PHE A 230 5.34 -7.07 3.72
C PHE A 230 5.89 -5.76 4.26
N CYS A 231 5.04 -4.74 4.29
CA CYS A 231 5.39 -3.41 4.77
C CYS A 231 4.89 -3.21 6.21
N THR A 232 5.71 -2.58 7.06
CA THR A 232 5.37 -2.29 8.45
C THR A 232 5.43 -0.80 8.72
N ILE A 233 4.53 -0.28 9.56
CA ILE A 233 4.64 1.09 10.06
C ILE A 233 5.46 1.08 11.36
N PHE A 234 6.61 1.75 11.34
CA PHE A 234 7.40 2.03 12.55
C PHE A 234 7.00 3.39 13.11
N ILE A 235 5.90 3.46 13.85
CA ILE A 235 5.58 4.69 14.61
C ILE A 235 6.54 4.74 15.79
N LYS A 236 7.49 5.68 15.78
CA LYS A 236 8.25 6.02 16.98
C LYS A 236 7.23 6.42 18.05
N GLN A 237 7.13 5.66 19.15
CA GLN A 237 6.24 6.06 20.23
C GLN A 237 6.60 7.50 20.64
N PRO A 238 5.61 8.39 20.84
CA PRO A 238 5.89 9.66 21.48
C PRO A 238 6.57 9.34 22.81
N ASN A 239 7.69 10.01 23.09
CA ASN A 239 8.26 10.01 24.43
C ASN A 239 7.24 10.72 25.36
N ASP A 240 6.20 10.04 25.80
CA ASP A 240 5.21 10.56 26.75
C ASP A 240 5.69 10.44 28.20
N GLY A 241 6.99 10.21 28.40
CA GLY A 241 7.62 10.19 29.72
C GLY A 241 7.23 8.99 30.58
N ARG A 242 6.49 8.00 30.04
CA ARG A 242 6.14 6.77 30.75
C ARG A 242 6.87 5.58 30.13
N GLY A 243 8.17 5.50 30.37
CA GLY A 243 8.94 4.33 29.93
C GLY A 243 10.42 4.39 30.25
N ALA A 244 10.75 4.19 31.53
CA ALA A 244 11.78 3.25 31.96
C ALA A 244 11.13 2.37 33.04
#